data_AF-A0A6J0YG29-F1
#
_entry.id   AF-A0A6J0YG29-F1
#
_cell.length_a   1.000
_cell.length_b   1.000
_cell.length_c   1.000
_cell.angle_alpha   90.00
_cell.angle_beta   90.00
_cell.angle_gamma   90.00
#
_symmetry.space_group_name_H-M   'P 1'
#
loop_
_entity.id
_entity.type
_entity.pdbx_description
1 polymer ?
#
loop_
_entity_poly.entity_id
_entity_poly.type
_entity_poly.pdbx_seq_one_letter_code
_entity_poly.pdbx_strand_id
1 'polypeptide(L)'
;MNRSPISSTSEKETLSLLWGCELNQERPTWTFKPQKVGKQDCVLSLSTISLGEKAKEEVNVVEILPSASQDDKKRKPLTLASLRASVLPM
;
A
#
# COMPACT_ATOMS: atom_id res chain seq x y z
N MET A 1 49.73 8.55 -14.27
CA MET A 1 48.42 8.05 -14.76
C MET A 1 47.43 8.18 -13.62
N ASN A 2 46.47 9.10 -13.76
CA ASN A 2 45.46 9.42 -12.75
C ASN A 2 44.56 8.19 -12.50
N ARG A 3 44.55 7.68 -11.27
CA ARG A 3 43.50 6.75 -10.82
C ARG A 3 42.29 7.58 -10.43
N SER A 4 41.27 7.58 -11.28
CA SER A 4 39.95 8.10 -10.91
C SER A 4 39.47 7.34 -9.67
N PRO A 5 38.95 8.02 -8.63
CA PRO A 5 38.29 7.33 -7.54
C PRO A 5 37.04 6.66 -8.11
N ILE A 6 36.95 5.34 -7.95
CA ILE A 6 35.70 4.61 -8.13
C ILE A 6 34.72 5.26 -7.15
N SER A 7 33.74 6.00 -7.68
CA SER A 7 32.59 6.44 -6.92
C SER A 7 31.91 5.16 -6.45
N SER A 8 32.17 4.77 -5.20
CA SER A 8 31.33 3.82 -4.51
C SER A 8 30.00 4.52 -4.33
N THR A 9 29.07 4.29 -5.26
CA THR A 9 27.66 4.47 -4.97
C THR A 9 27.41 3.61 -3.75
N SER A 10 27.33 4.24 -2.57
CA SER A 10 26.80 3.59 -1.39
C SER A 10 25.39 3.18 -1.78
N GLU A 11 25.23 1.92 -2.15
CA GLU A 11 23.94 1.27 -2.30
C GLU A 11 23.27 1.45 -0.94
N LYS A 12 22.40 2.46 -0.86
CA LYS A 12 21.59 2.70 0.32
C LYS A 12 20.69 1.47 0.39
N GLU A 13 21.07 0.50 1.23
CA GLU A 13 20.31 -0.74 1.42
C GLU A 13 18.84 -0.38 1.63
N THR A 14 18.04 -0.64 0.59
CA THR A 14 16.64 -0.28 0.59
C THR A 14 15.94 -1.38 1.36
N LEU A 15 15.62 -1.12 2.62
CA LEU A 15 14.93 -2.09 3.47
C LEU A 15 13.54 -2.36 2.90
N SER A 16 13.37 -3.54 2.30
CA SER A 16 12.07 -4.04 1.85
C SER A 16 11.43 -4.81 2.98
N LEU A 17 10.35 -4.28 3.54
CA LEU A 17 9.62 -4.89 4.65
C LEU A 17 8.27 -5.42 4.15
N LEU A 18 7.89 -6.62 4.60
CA LEU A 18 6.55 -7.14 4.34
C LEU A 18 5.52 -6.29 5.07
N TRP A 19 4.45 -5.94 4.37
CA TRP A 19 3.33 -5.21 4.92
C TRP A 19 2.03 -5.90 4.54
N GLY A 20 1.08 -5.90 5.47
CA GLY A 20 -0.27 -6.39 5.25
C GLY A 20 -1.26 -5.74 6.22
N CYS A 21 -2.53 -5.74 5.85
CA CYS A 21 -3.62 -5.32 6.70
C CYS A 21 -4.88 -6.13 6.38
N GLU A 22 -5.76 -6.23 7.37
CA GLU A 22 -7.11 -6.77 7.20
C GLU A 22 -8.14 -5.64 7.28
N LEU A 23 -9.13 -5.67 6.39
CA LEU A 23 -10.30 -4.80 6.41
C LEU A 23 -11.55 -5.65 6.66
N ASN A 24 -12.45 -5.16 7.51
CA ASN A 24 -13.73 -5.81 7.83
C ASN A 24 -14.76 -4.77 8.31
N GLN A 25 -15.93 -5.21 8.76
CA GLN A 25 -17.00 -4.28 9.18
C GLN A 25 -16.64 -3.45 10.43
N GLU A 26 -15.83 -4.00 11.34
CA GLU A 26 -15.35 -3.29 12.53
C GLU A 26 -14.21 -2.33 12.19
N ARG A 27 -13.36 -2.71 11.21
CA ARG A 27 -12.23 -1.92 10.72
C ARG A 27 -12.29 -1.76 9.19
N PRO A 28 -13.17 -0.88 8.68
CA PRO A 28 -13.39 -0.72 7.24
C PRO A 28 -12.29 0.10 6.55
N THR A 29 -11.38 0.72 7.31
CA THR A 29 -10.34 1.60 6.78
C THR A 29 -9.03 1.36 7.50
N TRP A 30 -7.93 1.44 6.75
CA TRP A 30 -6.58 1.36 7.28
C TRP A 30 -5.70 2.44 6.66
N THR A 31 -4.96 3.18 7.48
CA THR A 31 -4.03 4.22 7.00
C THR A 31 -2.60 3.77 7.23
N PHE A 32 -1.87 3.54 6.14
CA PHE A 32 -0.43 3.36 6.22
C PHE A 32 0.24 4.70 6.56
N LYS A 33 0.95 4.74 7.70
CA LYS A 33 1.73 5.90 8.14
C LYS A 33 3.21 5.51 8.14
N PRO A 34 3.99 5.89 7.12
CA PRO A 34 5.41 5.61 7.11
C PRO A 34 6.10 6.33 8.27
N GLN A 35 6.94 5.62 9.03
CA GLN A 35 7.77 6.23 10.06
C GLN A 35 8.88 7.02 9.36
N LYS A 36 8.70 8.34 9.25
CA LYS A 36 9.69 9.22 8.63
C LYS A 36 10.92 9.34 9.53
N VAL A 37 11.86 8.41 9.42
CA VAL A 37 13.21 8.58 10.00
C VAL A 37 14.08 9.28 8.97
N GLY A 38 14.20 10.61 9.08
CA GLY A 38 15.01 11.43 8.18
C GLY A 38 14.39 11.67 6.79
N LYS A 39 15.23 11.73 5.74
CA LYS A 39 14.86 11.95 4.33
C LYS A 39 14.80 10.64 3.52
N GLN A 40 14.20 9.59 4.08
CA GLN A 40 13.98 8.35 3.34
C GLN A 40 12.61 8.41 2.67
N ASP A 41 12.57 8.22 1.35
CA ASP A 41 11.32 7.97 0.65
C ASP A 41 10.79 6.59 1.05
N CYS A 42 9.49 6.49 1.30
CA CYS A 42 8.84 5.23 1.63
C CYS A 42 7.77 4.95 0.59
N VAL A 43 7.89 3.79 -0.06
CA VAL A 43 6.95 3.32 -1.07
C VAL A 43 6.22 2.10 -0.54
N LEU A 44 4.90 2.10 -0.62
CA LEU A 44 4.08 0.93 -0.34
C LEU A 44 3.72 0.25 -1.66
N SER A 45 4.16 -0.99 -1.85
CA SER A 45 3.81 -1.84 -3.00
C SER A 45 2.74 -2.84 -2.58
N LEU A 46 1.57 -2.77 -3.19
CA LEU A 46 0.48 -3.72 -2.97
C LEU A 46 0.55 -4.83 -4.01
N SER A 47 0.65 -6.08 -3.56
CA SER A 47 0.80 -7.24 -4.46
C SER A 47 -0.48 -8.08 -4.59
N THR A 48 -1.23 -8.25 -3.51
CA THR A 48 -2.40 -9.14 -3.48
C THR A 48 -3.47 -8.55 -2.58
N ILE A 49 -4.73 -8.68 -3.00
CA ILE A 49 -5.91 -8.34 -2.21
C ILE A 49 -6.80 -9.58 -2.25
N SER A 50 -7.14 -10.14 -1.10
CA SER A 50 -7.84 -11.41 -1.00
C SER A 50 -9.00 -11.35 -0.02
N LEU A 51 -10.04 -12.13 -0.28
CA LEU A 51 -11.11 -12.36 0.67
C LEU A 51 -10.68 -13.36 1.75
N GLY A 52 -11.01 -13.07 3.00
CA GLY A 52 -10.88 -14.03 4.09
C GLY A 52 -11.91 -15.16 3.96
N GLU A 53 -11.63 -16.31 4.55
CA GLU A 53 -12.49 -17.50 4.51
C GLU A 53 -13.94 -17.23 4.96
N LYS A 54 -14.11 -16.30 5.91
CA LYS A 54 -15.42 -15.93 6.49
C LYS A 54 -16.08 -14.73 5.80
N ALA A 55 -15.55 -14.29 4.65
CA ALA A 55 -16.16 -13.21 3.89
C ALA A 55 -17.57 -13.61 3.43
N LYS A 56 -18.51 -12.65 3.47
CA LYS A 56 -19.86 -12.87 2.95
C LYS A 56 -19.81 -13.01 1.44
N GLU A 57 -20.75 -13.78 0.88
CA GLU A 57 -20.95 -13.90 -0.56
C GLU A 57 -21.59 -12.60 -1.11
N GLU A 58 -20.78 -11.57 -1.22
CA GLU A 58 -21.14 -10.24 -1.70
C GLU A 58 -19.97 -9.58 -2.42
N VAL A 59 -20.23 -8.45 -3.06
CA VAL A 59 -19.17 -7.67 -3.72
C VAL A 59 -18.43 -6.86 -2.66
N ASN A 60 -17.14 -7.14 -2.51
CA ASN A 60 -16.23 -6.44 -1.63
C ASN A 60 -15.35 -5.52 -2.49
N VAL A 61 -15.42 -4.21 -2.24
CA VAL A 61 -14.64 -3.21 -2.98
C VAL A 61 -13.55 -2.67 -2.07
N VAL A 62 -12.31 -2.67 -2.55
CA VAL A 62 -11.17 -2.07 -1.85
C VAL A 62 -10.73 -0.82 -2.60
N GLU A 63 -10.64 0.29 -1.89
CA GLU A 63 -10.34 1.60 -2.47
C GLU A 63 -9.23 2.32 -1.70
N ILE A 64 -8.45 3.11 -2.41
CA ILE A 64 -7.59 4.12 -1.79
C ILE A 64 -8.41 5.38 -1.59
N LEU A 65 -8.58 5.76 -0.33
CA LEU A 65 -9.22 7.00 0.03
C LEU A 65 -8.24 8.18 -0.08
N PRO A 66 -8.72 9.37 -0.49
CA PRO A 66 -7.91 10.59 -0.44
C PRO A 66 -7.43 10.88 0.98
N SER A 67 -6.27 11.55 1.09
CA SER A 67 -5.79 12.03 2.38
C SER A 67 -6.77 13.06 2.97
N ALA A 68 -6.81 13.19 4.29
CA ALA A 68 -7.71 14.15 4.97
C ALA A 68 -7.31 15.63 4.78
N SER A 69 -6.24 15.93 4.00
CA SER A 69 -5.80 17.29 3.70
C SER A 69 -6.86 18.05 2.88
N GLN A 70 -7.01 19.36 3.10
CA GLN A 70 -8.10 20.13 2.48
C GLN A 70 -8.06 20.14 0.94
N ASP A 71 -6.86 20.08 0.33
CA ASP A 71 -6.71 20.00 -1.13
C ASP A 71 -7.04 18.60 -1.69
N ASP A 72 -6.84 17.54 -0.89
CA ASP A 72 -7.11 16.17 -1.30
C ASP A 72 -8.59 15.77 -1.18
N LYS A 73 -9.41 16.50 -0.40
CA LYS A 73 -10.86 16.21 -0.25
C LYS A 73 -11.65 16.23 -1.57
N LYS A 74 -11.09 16.83 -2.63
CA LYS A 74 -11.67 16.84 -3.97
C LYS A 74 -11.28 15.63 -4.83
N ARG A 75 -10.30 14.83 -4.40
CA ARG A 75 -9.90 13.62 -5.13
C ARG A 75 -10.96 12.55 -4.92
N LYS A 76 -11.28 11.80 -5.98
CA LYS A 76 -12.18 10.66 -5.88
C LYS A 76 -11.43 9.46 -5.30
N PRO A 77 -12.11 8.57 -4.56
CA PRO A 77 -11.55 7.26 -4.23
C PRO A 77 -11.07 6.54 -5.49
N LEU A 78 -9.95 5.83 -5.37
CA LEU A 78 -9.42 4.98 -6.43
C LEU A 78 -9.71 3.52 -6.08
N THR A 79 -10.56 2.87 -6.86
CA THR A 79 -10.83 1.44 -6.72
C THR A 79 -9.59 0.62 -7.10
N LEU A 80 -9.13 -0.23 -6.19
CA LEU A 80 -8.01 -1.16 -6.41
C LEU A 80 -8.51 -2.53 -6.87
N ALA A 81 -9.58 -3.02 -6.24
CA ALA A 81 -10.13 -4.34 -6.51
C ALA A 81 -11.63 -4.40 -6.22
N SER A 82 -12.31 -5.29 -6.93
CA SER A 82 -13.69 -5.71 -6.66
C SER A 82 -13.70 -7.23 -6.61
N LEU A 83 -13.97 -7.78 -5.44
CA LEU A 83 -13.85 -9.21 -5.15
C LEU A 83 -15.20 -9.80 -4.78
N ARG A 84 -15.38 -11.09 -5.06
CA ARG A 84 -16.52 -11.91 -4.64
C ARG A 84 -16.06 -13.35 -4.51
N ALA A 85 -16.38 -14.02 -3.40
CA ALA A 85 -15.80 -15.32 -3.08
C ALA A 85 -16.06 -16.37 -4.17
N SER A 86 -17.25 -16.40 -4.76
CA SER A 86 -17.59 -17.34 -5.84
C SER A 86 -17.04 -17.00 -7.24
N VAL A 87 -16.48 -15.80 -7.47
CA VAL A 87 -16.10 -15.33 -8.82
C VAL A 87 -14.62 -14.95 -8.90
N LEU A 88 -14.17 -14.08 -7.99
CA LEU A 88 -12.82 -13.55 -7.94
C LEU A 88 -12.45 -13.33 -6.46
N PRO A 89 -11.96 -14.37 -5.75
CA PRO A 89 -11.61 -14.28 -4.34
C PRO A 89 -10.26 -13.60 -4.08
N MET A 90 -9.38 -13.51 -5.10
CA MET A 90 -8.04 -12.93 -5.06
C MET A 90 -7.66 -12.29 -6.39
#